data_AF-A0AAX3N6J5-F1
#
_entry.id   AF-A0AAX3N6J5-F1
#
_cell.length_a   1.000
_cell.length_b   1.000
_cell.length_c   1.000
_cell.angle_alpha   90.00
_cell.angle_beta   90.00
_cell.angle_gamma   90.00
#
_symmetry.space_group_name_H-M   'P 1'
#
loop_
_entity.id
_entity.type
_entity.pdbx_description
1 polymer ?
#
loop_
_entity_poly.entity_id
_entity_poly.type
_entity_poly.pdbx_seq_one_letter_code
_entity_poly.pdbx_strand_id
1 'polypeptide(L)'
;MSLDLQIIRINLYPVFKELKAKYGLTKRETQVIEALTIYGENNHNLGSRLKVSENTIKNHMSRTLVKTKLSSARELQALILRSLMSFE
;
A
#
# COMPACT_ATOMS: atom_id res chain seq x y z
N MET A 1 0.03 -5.12 -17.60
CA MET A 1 0.12 -5.85 -16.30
C MET A 1 -0.28 -7.27 -16.58
N SER A 2 0.51 -8.27 -16.17
CA SER A 2 0.19 -9.69 -16.42
C SER A 2 -1.10 -10.11 -15.72
N LEU A 3 -1.73 -11.19 -16.21
CA LEU A 3 -2.96 -11.75 -15.65
C LEU A 3 -2.78 -12.16 -14.18
N ASP A 4 -1.62 -12.74 -13.83
CA ASP A 4 -1.29 -13.17 -12.47
C ASP A 4 -1.32 -12.00 -11.47
N LEU A 5 -0.78 -10.85 -11.86
CA LEU A 5 -0.82 -9.64 -11.04
C LEU A 5 -2.24 -9.08 -10.88
N GLN A 6 -3.13 -9.30 -11.85
CA GLN A 6 -4.54 -8.92 -11.72
C GLN A 6 -5.26 -9.84 -10.73
N ILE A 7 -5.01 -11.15 -10.79
CA ILE A 7 -5.58 -12.14 -9.87
C ILE A 7 -5.11 -11.87 -8.44
N ILE A 8 -3.80 -11.67 -8.23
CA ILE A 8 -3.25 -11.31 -6.92
C ILE A 8 -3.95 -10.04 -6.39
N ARG A 9 -4.06 -9.00 -7.22
CA ARG A 9 -4.71 -7.75 -6.79
C ARG A 9 -6.18 -7.95 -6.41
N ILE A 10 -6.92 -8.79 -7.13
CA ILE A 10 -8.33 -9.11 -6.79
C ILE A 10 -8.41 -9.77 -5.42
N ASN A 11 -7.54 -10.76 -5.14
CA ASN A 11 -7.52 -11.47 -3.86
C ASN A 11 -7.12 -10.57 -2.69
N LEU A 12 -6.27 -9.57 -2.93
CA LEU A 12 -5.84 -8.62 -1.89
C LEU A 12 -6.81 -7.45 -1.67
N TYR A 13 -7.76 -7.22 -2.59
CA TYR A 13 -8.68 -6.07 -2.52
C TYR A 13 -9.46 -5.96 -1.20
N PRO A 14 -10.01 -7.06 -0.63
CA PRO A 14 -10.73 -7.01 0.65
C PRO A 14 -9.88 -6.45 1.79
N VAL A 15 -8.60 -6.84 1.87
CA VAL A 15 -7.65 -6.38 2.90
C VAL A 15 -7.39 -4.89 2.77
N PHE A 16 -7.14 -4.40 1.56
CA PHE A 16 -6.93 -2.97 1.33
C PHE A 16 -8.20 -2.14 1.57
N LYS A 17 -9.39 -2.71 1.31
CA LYS A 17 -10.67 -2.09 1.66
C LYS A 17 -10.85 -1.94 3.17
N GLU A 18 -10.51 -2.98 3.94
CA GLU A 18 -10.56 -2.92 5.41
C GLU A 18 -9.55 -1.90 5.96
N LEU A 19 -8.29 -1.97 5.53
CA LEU A 19 -7.25 -1.02 5.96
C LEU A 19 -7.63 0.43 5.63
N LYS A 20 -8.21 0.65 4.44
CA LYS A 20 -8.73 1.96 4.05
C LYS A 20 -9.77 2.48 5.02
N ALA A 21 -10.76 1.66 5.37
CA ALA A 21 -11.82 2.03 6.30
C ALA A 21 -11.27 2.26 7.72
N LYS A 22 -10.44 1.33 8.20
CA LYS A 22 -9.87 1.33 9.56
C LYS A 22 -8.98 2.55 9.83
N TYR A 23 -8.18 2.97 8.86
CA TYR A 23 -7.22 4.07 9.02
C TYR A 23 -7.59 5.35 8.27
N GLY A 24 -8.77 5.41 7.65
CA GLY A 24 -9.21 6.58 6.89
C GLY A 24 -8.28 6.92 5.72
N LEU A 25 -7.78 5.90 5.01
CA LEU A 25 -6.87 6.12 3.88
C LEU A 25 -7.62 6.72 2.68
N THR A 26 -6.99 7.66 2.00
CA THR A 26 -7.47 8.17 0.72
C THR A 26 -7.29 7.10 -0.36
N LYS A 27 -8.03 7.23 -1.47
CA LYS A 27 -7.86 6.36 -2.65
C LYS A 27 -6.39 6.26 -3.08
N ARG A 28 -5.65 7.38 -3.02
CA ARG A 28 -4.26 7.43 -3.46
C ARG A 28 -3.30 6.78 -2.48
N GLU A 29 -3.52 6.95 -1.18
CA GLU A 29 -2.75 6.25 -0.13
C GLU A 29 -2.99 4.73 -0.22
N THR A 30 -4.22 4.29 -0.47
CA THR A 30 -4.53 2.87 -0.72
C THR A 30 -3.76 2.31 -1.92
N GLN A 31 -3.70 3.05 -3.03
CA GLN A 31 -2.91 2.65 -4.20
C GLN A 31 -1.40 2.54 -3.91
N VAL A 32 -0.88 3.42 -3.04
CA VAL A 32 0.53 3.38 -2.63
C VAL A 32 0.81 2.11 -1.82
N ILE A 33 -0.03 1.76 -0.86
CA ILE A 33 0.17 0.53 -0.07
C ILE A 33 -0.06 -0.74 -0.91
N GLU A 34 -1.02 -0.73 -1.83
CA GLU A 34 -1.22 -1.82 -2.81
C GLU A 34 0.05 -2.07 -3.61
N ALA A 35 0.65 -1.00 -4.17
CA ALA A 35 1.88 -1.10 -4.93
C ALA A 35 3.07 -1.52 -4.05
N LEU A 36 3.19 -0.97 -2.83
CA LEU A 36 4.23 -1.36 -1.89
C LEU A 36 4.16 -2.86 -1.56
N THR A 37 2.97 -3.41 -1.37
CA THR A 37 2.77 -4.83 -1.05
C THR A 37 3.04 -5.74 -2.24
N ILE A 38 2.58 -5.37 -3.44
CA ILE A 38 2.71 -6.22 -4.64
C ILE A 38 4.17 -6.22 -5.16
N TYR A 39 4.85 -5.07 -5.11
CA TYR A 39 6.15 -4.91 -5.75
C TYR A 39 7.34 -4.81 -4.78
N GLY A 40 7.12 -4.45 -3.52
CA GLY A 40 8.20 -4.32 -2.53
C GLY A 40 9.26 -3.27 -2.86
N GLU A 41 8.93 -2.32 -3.75
CA GLU A 41 9.86 -1.37 -4.35
C GLU A 41 10.18 -0.16 -3.46
N ASN A 42 11.28 0.53 -3.77
CA ASN A 42 11.61 1.83 -3.17
C ASN A 42 10.70 2.97 -3.72
N ASN A 43 10.75 4.15 -3.09
CA ASN A 43 9.91 5.29 -3.46
C ASN A 43 10.08 5.75 -4.92
N HIS A 44 11.30 5.63 -5.47
CA HIS A 44 11.58 6.01 -6.85
C HIS A 44 10.83 5.13 -7.85
N ASN A 45 10.95 3.80 -7.66
CA ASN A 45 10.28 2.81 -8.50
C ASN A 45 8.76 2.84 -8.33
N LEU A 46 8.26 3.03 -7.10
CA LEU A 46 6.83 3.25 -6.85
C LEU A 46 6.31 4.51 -7.56
N GLY A 47 7.11 5.58 -7.62
CA GLY A 47 6.76 6.81 -8.33
C GLY A 47 6.58 6.56 -9.82
N SER A 48 7.57 5.91 -10.44
CA SER A 48 7.50 5.50 -11.85
C SER A 48 6.26 4.65 -12.14
N ARG A 49 5.98 3.67 -11.27
CA ARG A 49 4.83 2.77 -11.40
C ARG A 49 3.48 3.47 -11.29
N LEU A 50 3.38 4.40 -10.34
CA LEU A 50 2.15 5.14 -10.08
C LEU A 50 2.07 6.44 -10.89
N LYS A 51 3.02 6.68 -11.80
CA LYS A 51 3.13 7.86 -12.67
C LYS A 51 3.12 9.19 -11.91
N VAL A 52 3.89 9.26 -10.83
CA VAL A 52 4.09 10.46 -10.00
C VAL A 52 5.55 10.61 -9.59
N SER A 53 5.93 11.80 -9.14
CA SER A 53 7.29 12.02 -8.63
C SER A 53 7.58 11.18 -7.37
N GLU A 54 8.85 10.85 -7.13
CA GLU A 54 9.30 10.21 -5.88
C GLU A 54 8.89 11.04 -4.65
N ASN A 55 8.95 12.37 -4.76
CA ASN A 55 8.55 13.27 -3.68
C ASN A 55 7.04 13.15 -3.36
N THR A 56 6.21 12.97 -4.39
CA THR A 56 4.79 12.68 -4.22
C THR A 56 4.56 11.36 -3.49
N ILE A 57 5.36 10.32 -3.79
CA ILE A 57 5.31 9.05 -3.04
C ILE A 57 5.72 9.23 -1.59
N LYS A 58 6.82 9.94 -1.32
CA LYS A 58 7.26 10.26 0.05
C LYS A 58 6.16 10.96 0.85
N ASN A 59 5.46 11.92 0.23
CA ASN A 59 4.34 12.61 0.86
C ASN A 59 3.16 11.68 1.17
N HIS A 60 2.76 10.83 0.23
CA HIS A 60 1.71 9.84 0.48
C HIS A 60 2.11 8.85 1.56
N MET A 61 3.35 8.34 1.51
CA MET A 61 3.87 7.42 2.51
C MET A 61 3.86 8.05 3.90
N SER A 62 4.36 9.28 4.05
CA SER A 62 4.34 10.02 5.32
C SER A 62 2.92 10.16 5.87
N ARG A 63 1.94 10.56 5.03
CA ARG A 63 0.54 10.67 5.45
C ARG A 63 -0.06 9.32 5.85
N THR A 64 0.24 8.26 5.11
CA THR A 64 -0.17 6.90 5.46
C THR A 64 0.40 6.50 6.82
N LEU A 65 1.70 6.70 7.05
CA LEU A 65 2.37 6.36 8.31
C LEU A 65 1.76 7.12 9.51
N VAL A 66 1.44 8.40 9.35
CA VAL A 66 0.71 9.18 10.37
C VAL A 66 -0.66 8.56 10.66
N LYS A 67 -1.45 8.22 9.63
CA LYS A 67 -2.77 7.62 9.79
C LYS A 67 -2.74 6.25 10.44
N THR A 68 -1.71 5.46 10.14
CA THR A 68 -1.52 4.12 10.73
C THR A 68 -0.80 4.15 12.06
N LYS A 69 -0.30 5.31 12.51
CA LYS A 69 0.55 5.48 13.70
C LYS A 69 1.82 4.61 13.66
N LEU A 70 2.44 4.52 12.49
CA LEU A 70 3.65 3.74 12.25
C LEU A 70 4.82 4.67 11.93
N SER A 71 6.04 4.19 12.18
CA SER A 71 7.27 4.95 12.02
C SER A 71 7.97 4.71 10.69
N SER A 72 7.67 3.59 10.01
CA SER A 72 8.39 3.19 8.81
C SER A 72 7.56 2.39 7.81
N ALA A 73 8.00 2.40 6.55
CA ALA A 73 7.40 1.57 5.50
C ALA A 73 7.49 0.05 5.82
N ARG A 74 8.49 -0.38 6.60
CA ARG A 74 8.63 -1.77 7.04
C ARG A 74 7.55 -2.15 8.05
N GLU A 75 7.29 -1.29 9.03
CA GLU A 75 6.17 -1.50 9.95
C GLU A 75 4.83 -1.52 9.20
N LEU A 76 4.68 -0.66 8.19
CA LEU A 76 3.49 -0.65 7.34
C LEU A 76 3.33 -1.96 6.57
N GLN A 77 4.42 -2.50 6.00
CA GLN A 77 4.41 -3.82 5.37
C GLN A 77 4.07 -4.94 6.35
N ALA A 78 4.61 -4.90 7.58
CA ALA A 78 4.31 -5.87 8.62
C ALA A 78 2.83 -5.81 9.06
N LEU A 79 2.25 -4.61 9.15
CA LEU A 79 0.82 -4.43 9.40
C LEU A 79 -0.01 -5.07 8.28
N ILE A 80 0.32 -4.79 7.02
CA ILE A 80 -0.40 -5.35 5.87
C ILE A 80 -0.29 -6.87 5.88
N LEU A 81 0.91 -7.43 6.08
CA LEU A 81 1.12 -8.88 6.16
C LEU A 81 0.30 -9.51 7.28
N ARG A 82 0.23 -8.88 8.45
CA ARG A 82 -0.63 -9.34 9.55
C ARG A 82 -2.09 -9.35 9.15
N SER A 83 -2.57 -8.28 8.51
CA SER A 83 -3.94 -8.22 8.00
C SER A 83 -4.22 -9.28 6.94
N LEU A 84 -3.25 -9.62 6.08
CA LEU A 84 -3.37 -10.73 5.12
C LEU A 84 -3.50 -12.08 5.81
N MET A 85 -2.74 -12.32 6.88
CA MET A 85 -2.80 -13.58 7.63
C MET A 85 -4.05 -13.71 8.50
N SER A 86 -4.70 -12.59 8.85
CA SER A 86 -5.93 -12.57 9.65
C SER A 86 -7.21 -12.50 8.80
N PHE A 87 -7.07 -12.44 7.47
CA PHE A 87 -8.21 -12.43 6.56
C PHE A 87 -8.59 -13.87 6.21
N GLU A 88 -9.69 -14.36 6.79
CA GLU A 88 -10.30 -15.68 6.48
C GLU A 88 -11.09 -15.65 5.16
#